data_AF-J3EG50-F1
#
_entry.id   AF-J3EG50-F1
#
_cell.length_a   1.000
_cell.length_b   1.000
_cell.length_c   1.000
_cell.angle_alpha   90.00
_cell.angle_beta   90.00
_cell.angle_gamma   90.00
#
_symmetry.space_group_name_H-M   'P 1'
#
loop_
_entity.id
_entity.type
_entity.pdbx_description
1 polymer ?
#
loop_
_entity_poly.entity_id
_entity_poly.type
_entity_poly.pdbx_seq_one_letter_code
_entity_poly.pdbx_strand_id
1 'polypeptide(L)'
;MSHASDLISEDILAYLGQHERKEMLRFLTCGNVDDGKSTLIGRLLHDSKMIYEDHLEAITRDSKKVGTTGEDIDLALLVDGLQAEREQGITIDVAYRYFSTAKRKFIIADTPGHEQYTRNMATGASTCDLAIILVDARYGVQTQTRRHSFIASLLGIKHIVVAINKMDLNGFDESVFESIKADYLKFAEGIAFKPSTMAFVPMSALKGDNVVNKSERSPWYTGQSLMEILETVEIASDRNYTDLRFPVQYVNRPNLNFRGFAGTLASGIVHKGDEVVVLPSGKSSRVKSIVTFEGELEHAGPGQAVTLTMEDEIDISRGDLLVHADNQPQVTDAFDAMLVWMAEEPMLPGKKYDIKRATTYVPGSITSIVNRVDVNTLAEGPASSLQLNEIGRVKISLDAAIALDGYDSNRTTGSFIVIDRLTNGTVAAGMIIAQPLAHGSSSHHGKLAHVATEERSQRFGQQPATVLFSGLSGAGKSTLAYAVERKLFDMGRAVFVLDGQNLRHDLNKGLPNDRAGRTENWRRAAHVARQFNEAGLLTLAAFVAPSAEGREQAKELIGKERLLTVYVQASPTVCAERDPQGLYAAGGDNIPGESFPYDVPLNADLVIDTQSLSLEESVKQVLDLLRKRGAI
;
A
#
# COMPACT_ATOMS: atom_id res chain seq x y z
N MET A 1 -38.92 -10.81 -31.19
CA MET A 1 -39.67 -9.78 -30.44
C MET A 1 -38.77 -9.19 -29.38
N SER A 2 -38.46 -7.90 -29.52
CA SER A 2 -37.67 -7.11 -28.58
C SER A 2 -38.22 -7.23 -27.16
N HIS A 3 -37.34 -7.16 -26.16
CA HIS A 3 -37.72 -7.10 -24.75
C HIS A 3 -38.59 -5.86 -24.50
N ALA A 4 -39.90 -6.01 -24.65
CA ALA A 4 -40.89 -5.06 -24.17
C ALA A 4 -40.94 -5.18 -22.65
N SER A 5 -40.05 -4.44 -21.98
CA SER A 5 -40.22 -4.14 -20.56
C SER A 5 -41.45 -3.25 -20.41
N ASP A 6 -42.33 -3.52 -19.44
CA ASP A 6 -43.53 -2.70 -19.18
C ASP A 6 -43.18 -1.20 -19.00
N LEU A 7 -41.96 -0.89 -18.54
CA LEU A 7 -41.40 0.47 -18.44
C LEU A 7 -41.24 1.21 -19.79
N ILE A 8 -41.10 0.50 -20.91
CA ILE A 8 -41.00 1.14 -22.24
C ILE A 8 -42.33 1.81 -22.60
N SER A 9 -43.45 1.29 -22.07
CA SER A 9 -44.78 1.82 -22.35
C SER A 9 -45.22 2.96 -21.43
N GLU A 10 -44.59 3.11 -20.26
CA GLU A 10 -45.02 4.07 -19.23
C GLU A 10 -44.05 5.24 -19.00
N ASP A 11 -42.72 5.05 -19.09
CA ASP A 11 -41.74 6.15 -18.93
C ASP A 11 -40.39 5.85 -19.63
N ILE A 12 -40.30 6.28 -20.89
CA ILE A 12 -39.09 6.15 -21.73
C ILE A 12 -37.88 6.88 -21.14
N LEU A 13 -38.06 8.00 -20.42
CA LEU A 13 -36.95 8.76 -19.86
C LEU A 13 -36.37 8.06 -18.64
N ALA A 14 -37.23 7.49 -17.78
CA ALA A 14 -36.78 6.63 -16.68
C ALA A 14 -36.09 5.37 -17.19
N TYR A 15 -36.63 4.74 -18.25
CA TYR A 15 -36.00 3.59 -18.90
C TYR A 15 -34.62 3.94 -19.49
N LEU A 16 -34.51 5.06 -20.22
CA LEU A 16 -33.24 5.55 -20.77
C LEU A 16 -32.23 5.88 -19.65
N GLY A 17 -32.68 6.55 -18.59
CA GLY A 17 -31.83 6.87 -17.43
C GLY A 17 -31.35 5.62 -16.68
N GLN A 18 -32.20 4.59 -16.56
CA GLN A 18 -31.82 3.30 -15.97
C GLN A 18 -30.84 2.55 -16.89
N HIS A 19 -31.00 2.66 -18.21
CA HIS A 19 -30.09 2.05 -19.19
C HIS A 19 -28.74 2.79 -19.27
N GLU A 20 -28.70 4.11 -19.07
CA GLU A 20 -27.48 4.89 -18.97
C GLU A 20 -26.67 4.50 -17.72
N ARG A 21 -27.33 4.37 -16.56
CA ARG A 21 -26.70 4.14 -15.25
C ARG A 21 -26.31 2.69 -14.94
N LYS A 22 -26.51 1.74 -15.87
CA LYS A 22 -26.08 0.35 -15.67
C LYS A 22 -24.58 0.29 -15.38
N GLU A 23 -24.22 -0.42 -14.32
CA GLU A 23 -22.82 -0.69 -13.99
C GLU A 23 -22.15 -1.45 -15.14
N MET A 24 -20.87 -1.16 -15.37
CA MET A 24 -20.07 -1.74 -16.43
C MET A 24 -19.03 -2.67 -15.82
N LEU A 25 -19.03 -3.95 -16.24
CA LEU A 25 -18.00 -4.93 -15.90
C LEU A 25 -17.05 -5.11 -17.07
N ARG A 26 -15.74 -4.97 -16.82
CA ARG A 26 -14.71 -5.35 -17.78
C ARG A 26 -14.13 -6.70 -17.36
N PHE A 27 -14.13 -7.68 -18.26
CA PHE A 27 -13.51 -8.97 -17.99
C PHE A 27 -12.70 -9.48 -19.16
N LEU A 28 -11.70 -10.30 -18.87
CA LEU A 28 -10.96 -11.05 -19.89
C LEU A 28 -11.18 -12.55 -19.79
N THR A 29 -10.99 -13.23 -20.91
CA THR A 29 -10.99 -14.70 -20.99
C THR A 29 -9.59 -15.22 -21.24
N CYS A 30 -9.13 -16.14 -20.38
CA CYS A 30 -7.82 -16.78 -20.46
C CYS A 30 -7.97 -18.29 -20.46
N GLY A 31 -6.99 -18.99 -21.00
CA GLY A 31 -7.06 -20.43 -21.24
C GLY A 31 -6.15 -20.84 -22.38
N ASN A 32 -5.83 -22.13 -22.44
CA ASN A 32 -5.01 -22.73 -23.48
C ASN A 32 -5.69 -22.65 -24.86
N VAL A 33 -4.89 -22.82 -25.91
CA VAL A 33 -5.35 -23.22 -27.23
C VAL A 33 -6.23 -24.46 -27.04
N ASP A 34 -7.41 -24.45 -27.66
CA ASP A 34 -8.46 -25.47 -27.55
C ASP A 34 -9.29 -25.51 -26.26
N ASP A 35 -9.04 -24.71 -25.22
CA ASP A 35 -9.89 -24.70 -24.01
C ASP A 35 -11.31 -24.16 -24.28
N GLY A 36 -11.57 -23.63 -25.48
CA GLY A 36 -12.90 -23.20 -25.94
C GLY A 36 -13.23 -21.74 -25.62
N LYS A 37 -12.23 -20.85 -25.58
CA LYS A 37 -12.40 -19.41 -25.31
C LYS A 37 -13.30 -18.71 -26.32
N SER A 38 -12.96 -18.79 -27.60
CA SER A 38 -13.75 -18.18 -28.68
C SER A 38 -15.16 -18.77 -28.74
N THR A 39 -15.29 -20.09 -28.52
CA THR A 39 -16.59 -20.76 -28.41
C THR A 39 -17.43 -20.20 -27.25
N LEU A 40 -16.81 -19.97 -26.08
CA LEU A 40 -17.50 -19.38 -24.93
C LEU A 40 -17.96 -17.96 -25.20
N ILE A 41 -17.09 -17.11 -25.76
CA ILE A 41 -17.45 -15.74 -26.12
C ILE A 41 -18.60 -15.75 -27.15
N GLY A 42 -18.48 -16.56 -28.20
CA GLY A 42 -19.53 -16.73 -29.20
C GLY A 42 -20.85 -17.19 -28.58
N ARG A 43 -20.81 -18.13 -27.63
CA ARG A 43 -22.00 -18.59 -26.88
C ARG A 43 -22.63 -17.49 -26.04
N LEU A 44 -21.83 -16.73 -25.30
CA LEU A 44 -22.32 -15.60 -24.50
C LEU A 44 -23.00 -14.54 -25.40
N LEU A 45 -22.43 -14.23 -26.56
CA LEU A 45 -23.01 -13.28 -27.51
C LEU A 45 -24.29 -13.81 -28.18
N HIS A 46 -24.32 -15.11 -28.52
CA HIS A 46 -25.49 -15.78 -29.08
C HIS A 46 -26.65 -15.85 -28.08
N ASP A 47 -26.41 -16.40 -26.90
CA ASP A 47 -27.45 -16.67 -25.92
C ASP A 47 -27.95 -15.40 -25.24
N SER A 48 -27.17 -14.31 -25.24
CA SER A 48 -27.62 -12.97 -24.84
C SER A 48 -28.49 -12.26 -25.88
N LYS A 49 -28.79 -12.90 -27.02
CA LYS A 49 -29.68 -12.41 -28.09
C LYS A 49 -29.25 -11.07 -28.71
N MET A 50 -27.94 -10.79 -28.74
CA MET A 50 -27.40 -9.53 -29.27
C MET A 50 -26.89 -9.65 -30.72
N ILE A 51 -26.97 -10.84 -31.32
CA ILE A 51 -26.61 -11.05 -32.74
C ILE A 51 -27.89 -10.97 -33.58
N TYR A 52 -27.91 -10.06 -34.56
CA TYR A 52 -28.99 -9.96 -35.54
C TYR A 52 -29.09 -11.27 -36.36
N GLU A 53 -30.32 -11.73 -36.65
CA GLU A 53 -30.59 -13.00 -37.35
C GLU A 53 -29.78 -13.15 -38.65
N ASP A 54 -29.61 -12.05 -39.40
CA ASP A 54 -28.85 -12.00 -40.65
C ASP A 54 -27.36 -12.37 -40.49
N HIS A 55 -26.73 -12.00 -39.37
CA HIS A 55 -25.34 -12.36 -39.07
C HIS A 55 -25.23 -13.85 -38.71
N LEU A 56 -26.21 -14.38 -37.99
CA LEU A 56 -26.31 -15.79 -37.64
C LEU A 56 -26.47 -16.67 -38.88
N GLU A 57 -27.26 -16.24 -39.88
CA GLU A 57 -27.41 -16.95 -41.15
C GLU A 57 -26.11 -16.94 -41.99
N ALA A 58 -25.36 -15.83 -41.99
CA ALA A 58 -24.06 -15.76 -42.65
C ALA A 58 -23.06 -16.74 -42.02
N ILE A 59 -23.00 -16.80 -40.69
CA ILE A 59 -22.12 -17.73 -39.97
C ILE A 59 -22.55 -19.18 -40.16
N THR A 60 -23.84 -19.48 -40.14
CA THR A 60 -24.35 -20.84 -40.40
C THR A 60 -23.92 -21.35 -41.78
N ARG A 61 -23.81 -20.45 -42.77
CA ARG A 61 -23.32 -20.75 -44.11
C ARG A 61 -21.82 -20.99 -44.14
N ASP A 62 -21.06 -20.22 -43.37
CA ASP A 62 -19.61 -20.31 -43.28
C ASP A 62 -19.14 -21.51 -42.43
N SER A 63 -19.86 -21.86 -41.35
CA SER A 63 -19.64 -23.08 -40.56
C SER A 63 -19.74 -24.33 -41.43
N LYS A 64 -20.66 -24.37 -42.40
CA LYS A 64 -20.79 -25.49 -43.35
C LYS A 64 -19.65 -25.59 -44.36
N LYS A 65 -18.88 -24.51 -44.57
CA LYS A 65 -17.77 -24.45 -45.52
C LYS A 65 -16.40 -24.62 -44.88
N VAL A 66 -16.21 -24.08 -43.67
CA VAL A 66 -14.89 -23.92 -43.02
C VAL A 66 -14.92 -24.26 -41.51
N GLY A 67 -16.05 -24.71 -40.97
CA GLY A 67 -16.22 -24.95 -39.53
C GLY A 67 -15.51 -26.19 -38.99
N THR A 68 -15.19 -26.16 -37.70
CA THR A 68 -14.52 -27.25 -36.97
C THR A 68 -15.48 -28.16 -36.20
N THR A 69 -16.74 -27.75 -36.06
CA THR A 69 -17.79 -28.42 -35.25
C THR A 69 -18.73 -29.35 -36.02
N GLY A 70 -18.44 -29.67 -37.29
CA GLY A 70 -19.26 -30.56 -38.11
C GLY A 70 -20.57 -29.90 -38.57
N GLU A 71 -21.73 -30.53 -38.28
CA GLU A 71 -23.06 -29.96 -38.65
C GLU A 71 -23.58 -28.91 -37.65
N ASP A 72 -23.00 -28.82 -36.45
CA ASP A 72 -23.34 -27.81 -35.45
C ASP A 72 -22.74 -26.43 -35.83
N ILE A 73 -23.45 -25.34 -35.53
CA ILE A 73 -23.00 -23.97 -35.81
C ILE A 73 -21.70 -23.68 -35.03
N ASP A 74 -20.65 -23.29 -35.75
CA ASP A 74 -19.35 -22.95 -35.16
C ASP A 74 -19.37 -21.50 -34.69
N LEU A 75 -19.71 -21.31 -33.41
CA LEU A 75 -19.82 -19.99 -32.79
C LEU A 75 -18.46 -19.28 -32.61
N ALA A 76 -17.32 -19.96 -32.78
CA ALA A 76 -16.01 -19.30 -32.73
C ALA A 76 -15.82 -18.29 -33.87
N LEU A 77 -16.44 -18.56 -35.03
CA LEU A 77 -16.40 -17.70 -36.22
C LEU A 77 -17.01 -16.30 -36.00
N LEU A 78 -17.80 -16.10 -34.93
CA LEU A 78 -18.30 -14.79 -34.51
C LEU A 78 -17.22 -13.85 -33.99
N VAL A 79 -16.15 -14.42 -33.43
CA VAL A 79 -15.19 -13.71 -32.60
C VAL A 79 -13.93 -13.40 -33.39
N ASP A 80 -13.51 -14.30 -34.28
CA ASP A 80 -12.28 -14.20 -35.08
C ASP A 80 -12.44 -13.13 -36.18
N GLY A 81 -11.82 -11.97 -35.94
CA GLY A 81 -12.00 -10.77 -36.76
C GLY A 81 -10.98 -10.62 -37.90
N LEU A 82 -9.77 -11.17 -37.74
CA LEU A 82 -8.69 -11.07 -38.73
C LEU A 82 -8.63 -12.32 -39.62
N GLN A 83 -8.37 -12.13 -40.93
CA GLN A 83 -8.21 -13.23 -41.87
C GLN A 83 -7.07 -14.19 -41.47
N ALA A 84 -5.98 -13.65 -40.90
CA ALA A 84 -4.86 -14.42 -40.36
C ALA A 84 -5.23 -15.24 -39.10
N GLU A 85 -6.14 -14.73 -38.25
CA GLU A 85 -6.66 -15.48 -37.10
C GLU A 85 -7.52 -16.65 -37.57
N ARG A 86 -8.36 -16.43 -38.60
CA ARG A 86 -9.22 -17.47 -39.19
C ARG A 86 -8.44 -18.58 -39.90
N GLU A 87 -7.33 -18.25 -40.55
CA GLU A 87 -6.47 -19.23 -41.23
C GLU A 87 -5.66 -20.08 -40.22
N GLN A 88 -5.37 -19.56 -39.03
CA GLN A 88 -4.58 -20.25 -38.00
C GLN A 88 -5.39 -20.80 -36.82
N GLY A 89 -6.65 -20.39 -36.67
CA GLY A 89 -7.52 -20.81 -35.55
C GLY A 89 -7.08 -20.28 -34.18
N ILE A 90 -6.37 -19.14 -34.13
CA ILE A 90 -5.87 -18.53 -32.88
C ILE A 90 -6.13 -17.02 -32.84
N THR A 91 -6.42 -16.48 -31.65
CA THR A 91 -6.48 -15.02 -31.39
C THR A 91 -5.07 -14.43 -31.35
N ILE A 92 -4.81 -13.34 -32.08
CA ILE A 92 -3.47 -12.72 -32.21
C ILE A 92 -3.37 -11.39 -31.44
N ASP A 93 -4.41 -10.55 -31.49
CA ASP A 93 -4.45 -9.25 -30.81
C ASP A 93 -5.63 -9.15 -29.83
N VAL A 94 -5.62 -8.17 -28.93
CA VAL A 94 -6.71 -7.99 -27.97
C VAL A 94 -7.93 -7.41 -28.68
N ALA A 95 -8.97 -8.23 -28.85
CA ALA A 95 -10.24 -7.77 -29.40
C ALA A 95 -11.20 -7.37 -28.27
N TYR A 96 -11.72 -6.15 -28.31
CA TYR A 96 -12.77 -5.71 -27.39
C TYR A 96 -14.16 -5.98 -27.98
N ARG A 97 -15.01 -6.67 -27.22
CA ARG A 97 -16.41 -6.93 -27.55
C ARG A 97 -17.33 -6.33 -26.49
N TYR A 98 -18.52 -5.92 -26.91
CA TYR A 98 -19.48 -5.24 -26.05
C TYR A 98 -20.80 -5.98 -26.09
N PHE A 99 -21.37 -6.24 -24.92
CA PHE A 99 -22.74 -6.73 -24.80
C PHE A 99 -23.37 -6.19 -23.52
N SER A 100 -24.69 -6.33 -23.40
CA SER A 100 -25.41 -5.90 -22.20
C SER A 100 -26.56 -6.84 -21.92
N THR A 101 -26.87 -7.02 -20.65
CA THR A 101 -28.09 -7.69 -20.20
C THR A 101 -29.10 -6.67 -19.67
N ALA A 102 -30.22 -7.17 -19.15
CA ALA A 102 -31.18 -6.34 -18.43
C ALA A 102 -30.53 -5.63 -17.21
N LYS A 103 -29.54 -6.26 -16.56
CA LYS A 103 -28.94 -5.75 -15.32
C LYS A 103 -27.64 -4.96 -15.52
N ARG A 104 -26.78 -5.36 -16.47
CA ARG A 104 -25.40 -4.87 -16.52
C ARG A 104 -24.85 -4.72 -17.94
N LYS A 105 -23.85 -3.84 -18.12
CA LYS A 105 -23.07 -3.70 -19.36
C LYS A 105 -21.75 -4.45 -19.21
N PHE A 106 -21.27 -5.03 -20.30
CA PHE A 106 -20.08 -5.87 -20.31
C PHE A 106 -19.13 -5.46 -21.43
N ILE A 107 -17.84 -5.43 -21.09
CA ILE A 107 -16.74 -5.34 -22.05
C ILE A 107 -15.89 -6.60 -21.90
N ILE A 108 -15.77 -7.35 -22.99
CA ILE A 108 -14.93 -8.54 -23.08
C ILE A 108 -13.61 -8.13 -23.71
N ALA A 109 -12.49 -8.38 -23.03
CA ALA A 109 -11.16 -8.38 -23.61
C ALA A 109 -10.79 -9.81 -24.03
N ASP A 110 -10.87 -10.11 -25.31
CA ASP A 110 -10.42 -11.40 -25.85
C ASP A 110 -8.90 -11.36 -26.00
N THR A 111 -8.20 -12.06 -25.11
CA THR A 111 -6.73 -12.09 -25.09
C THR A 111 -6.19 -13.40 -25.66
N PRO A 112 -5.13 -13.36 -26.49
CA PRO A 112 -4.46 -14.55 -26.99
C PRO A 112 -4.04 -15.51 -25.88
N GLY A 113 -4.13 -16.82 -26.13
CA GLY A 113 -3.75 -17.86 -25.15
C GLY A 113 -2.30 -18.33 -25.23
N HIS A 114 -1.57 -17.93 -26.28
CA HIS A 114 -0.27 -18.50 -26.57
C HIS A 114 0.87 -17.82 -25.80
N GLU A 115 1.94 -18.57 -25.55
CA GLU A 115 3.10 -18.14 -24.76
C GLU A 115 3.82 -16.90 -25.33
N GLN A 116 3.63 -16.58 -26.59
CA GLN A 116 4.26 -15.42 -27.23
C GLN A 116 3.51 -14.11 -26.96
N TYR A 117 2.36 -14.15 -26.27
CA TYR A 117 1.44 -13.02 -26.14
C TYR A 117 1.20 -12.55 -24.70
N THR A 118 2.14 -12.79 -23.76
CA THR A 118 2.07 -12.21 -22.39
C THR A 118 1.82 -10.72 -22.42
N ARG A 119 2.48 -9.99 -23.33
CA ARG A 119 2.27 -8.56 -23.53
C ARG A 119 0.81 -8.20 -23.81
N ASN A 120 0.16 -8.94 -24.69
CA ASN A 120 -1.22 -8.67 -25.12
C ASN A 120 -2.18 -8.98 -23.97
N MET A 121 -1.96 -10.10 -23.27
CA MET A 121 -2.70 -10.42 -22.05
C MET A 121 -2.52 -9.32 -21.00
N ALA A 122 -1.29 -8.87 -20.74
CA ALA A 122 -1.01 -7.85 -19.74
C ALA A 122 -1.69 -6.51 -20.05
N THR A 123 -1.71 -6.15 -21.33
CA THR A 123 -2.40 -4.95 -21.82
C THR A 123 -3.91 -5.05 -21.58
N GLY A 124 -4.54 -6.16 -22.00
CA GLY A 124 -5.99 -6.36 -21.80
C GLY A 124 -6.39 -6.47 -20.32
N ALA A 125 -5.64 -7.25 -19.55
CA ALA A 125 -5.89 -7.49 -18.13
C ALA A 125 -5.72 -6.24 -17.25
N SER A 126 -4.87 -5.28 -17.63
CA SER A 126 -4.62 -4.05 -16.87
C SER A 126 -5.89 -3.22 -16.60
N THR A 127 -6.91 -3.36 -17.44
CA THR A 127 -8.19 -2.61 -17.33
C THR A 127 -9.35 -3.47 -16.88
N CYS A 128 -9.12 -4.77 -16.63
CA CYS A 128 -10.17 -5.71 -16.25
C CYS A 128 -10.41 -5.70 -14.75
N ASP A 129 -11.67 -5.93 -14.39
CA ASP A 129 -12.15 -6.13 -13.02
C ASP A 129 -12.19 -7.63 -12.68
N LEU A 130 -12.48 -8.47 -13.69
CA LEU A 130 -12.64 -9.93 -13.55
C LEU A 130 -11.85 -10.71 -14.61
N ALA A 131 -11.33 -11.88 -14.28
CA ALA A 131 -10.79 -12.82 -15.26
C ALA A 131 -11.52 -14.16 -15.23
N ILE A 132 -11.87 -14.67 -16.41
CA ILE A 132 -12.41 -16.01 -16.61
C ILE A 132 -11.24 -16.90 -17.06
N ILE A 133 -10.83 -17.84 -16.20
CA ILE A 133 -9.79 -18.83 -16.50
C ILE A 133 -10.48 -20.13 -16.94
N LEU A 134 -10.43 -20.41 -18.23
CA LEU A 134 -10.95 -21.67 -18.79
C LEU A 134 -9.97 -22.81 -18.51
N VAL A 135 -10.53 -23.96 -18.17
CA VAL A 135 -9.80 -25.21 -17.92
C VAL A 135 -10.55 -26.35 -18.61
N ASP A 136 -9.92 -27.05 -19.54
CA ASP A 136 -10.51 -28.25 -20.15
C ASP A 136 -10.57 -29.40 -19.14
N ALA A 137 -11.80 -29.91 -18.88
CA ALA A 137 -12.05 -30.99 -17.93
C ALA A 137 -11.28 -32.28 -18.23
N ARG A 138 -10.88 -32.50 -19.48
CA ARG A 138 -10.11 -33.70 -19.89
C ARG A 138 -8.68 -33.68 -19.39
N TYR A 139 -8.11 -32.49 -19.21
CA TYR A 139 -6.69 -32.32 -18.91
C TYR A 139 -6.43 -31.65 -17.56
N GLY A 140 -7.43 -30.99 -16.98
CA GLY A 140 -7.29 -30.27 -15.71
C GLY A 140 -6.32 -29.09 -15.79
N VAL A 141 -5.72 -28.74 -14.65
CA VAL A 141 -4.87 -27.54 -14.54
C VAL A 141 -3.52 -27.73 -15.26
N GLN A 142 -3.34 -27.02 -16.37
CA GLN A 142 -2.11 -27.06 -17.17
C GLN A 142 -1.16 -25.89 -16.88
N THR A 143 0.06 -25.96 -17.44
CA THR A 143 1.08 -24.89 -17.34
C THR A 143 0.54 -23.53 -17.80
N GLN A 144 -0.24 -23.49 -18.90
CA GLN A 144 -0.84 -22.24 -19.38
C GLN A 144 -1.92 -21.70 -18.44
N THR A 145 -2.74 -22.57 -17.84
CA THR A 145 -3.71 -22.17 -16.79
C THR A 145 -2.99 -21.49 -15.63
N ARG A 146 -1.89 -22.08 -15.16
CA ARG A 146 -1.05 -21.53 -14.07
C ARG A 146 -0.47 -20.18 -14.44
N ARG A 147 0.08 -20.07 -15.64
CA ARG A 147 0.63 -18.83 -16.20
C ARG A 147 -0.38 -17.69 -16.27
N HIS A 148 -1.55 -17.94 -16.87
CA HIS A 148 -2.59 -16.92 -16.97
C HIS A 148 -3.09 -16.49 -15.59
N SER A 149 -3.22 -17.44 -14.66
CA SER A 149 -3.62 -17.16 -13.28
C SER A 149 -2.56 -16.31 -12.55
N PHE A 150 -1.27 -16.60 -12.76
CA PHE A 150 -0.18 -15.79 -12.21
C PHE A 150 -0.17 -14.37 -12.77
N ILE A 151 -0.34 -14.20 -14.09
CA ILE A 151 -0.40 -12.87 -14.71
C ILE A 151 -1.63 -12.08 -14.24
N ALA A 152 -2.79 -12.74 -14.11
CA ALA A 152 -4.00 -12.12 -13.57
C ALA A 152 -3.80 -11.65 -12.12
N SER A 153 -3.15 -12.47 -11.29
CA SER A 153 -2.76 -12.11 -9.93
C SER A 153 -1.80 -10.92 -9.92
N LEU A 154 -0.77 -10.94 -10.76
CA LEU A 154 0.24 -9.90 -10.86
C LEU A 154 -0.36 -8.54 -11.28
N LEU A 155 -1.38 -8.57 -12.13
CA LEU A 155 -2.12 -7.39 -12.60
C LEU A 155 -3.25 -6.98 -11.65
N GLY A 156 -3.33 -7.60 -10.47
CA GLY A 156 -4.25 -7.21 -9.40
C GLY A 156 -5.72 -7.39 -9.76
N ILE A 157 -6.05 -8.41 -10.57
CA ILE A 157 -7.43 -8.75 -10.86
C ILE A 157 -8.07 -9.35 -9.61
N LYS A 158 -9.13 -8.71 -9.13
CA LYS A 158 -9.75 -9.00 -7.84
C LYS A 158 -10.83 -10.07 -7.92
N HIS A 159 -11.41 -10.32 -9.08
CA HIS A 159 -12.43 -11.34 -9.25
C HIS A 159 -12.01 -12.40 -10.26
N ILE A 160 -12.11 -13.67 -9.88
CA ILE A 160 -11.71 -14.80 -10.73
C ILE A 160 -12.85 -15.79 -10.85
N VAL A 161 -13.12 -16.23 -12.08
CA VAL A 161 -14.01 -17.35 -12.36
C VAL A 161 -13.19 -18.44 -13.06
N VAL A 162 -13.07 -19.60 -12.43
CA VAL A 162 -12.46 -20.78 -13.03
C VAL A 162 -13.58 -21.57 -13.73
N ALA A 163 -13.61 -21.47 -15.04
CA ALA A 163 -14.59 -22.11 -15.91
C ALA A 163 -14.06 -23.48 -16.35
N ILE A 164 -14.53 -24.55 -15.70
CA ILE A 164 -14.15 -25.92 -16.03
C ILE A 164 -15.02 -26.36 -17.21
N ASN A 165 -14.47 -26.21 -18.41
CA ASN A 165 -15.16 -26.39 -19.68
C ASN A 165 -15.08 -27.84 -20.19
N LYS A 166 -15.94 -28.20 -21.14
CA LYS A 166 -16.06 -29.53 -21.76
C LYS A 166 -16.44 -30.65 -20.79
N MET A 167 -17.14 -30.32 -19.71
CA MET A 167 -17.67 -31.31 -18.76
C MET A 167 -18.63 -32.30 -19.41
N ASP A 168 -19.22 -31.97 -20.56
CA ASP A 168 -20.08 -32.87 -21.32
C ASP A 168 -19.37 -34.13 -21.81
N LEU A 169 -18.04 -34.08 -22.05
CA LEU A 169 -17.23 -35.22 -22.46
C LEU A 169 -16.93 -36.18 -21.32
N ASN A 170 -17.00 -35.69 -20.08
CA ASN A 170 -16.84 -36.47 -18.85
C ASN A 170 -18.20 -36.77 -18.18
N GLY A 171 -19.31 -36.55 -18.88
CA GLY A 171 -20.65 -36.84 -18.36
C GLY A 171 -21.06 -35.98 -17.15
N PHE A 172 -20.44 -34.80 -16.96
CA PHE A 172 -20.64 -33.95 -15.78
C PHE A 172 -20.34 -34.64 -14.44
N ASP A 173 -19.30 -35.47 -14.40
CA ASP A 173 -18.82 -36.12 -13.18
C ASP A 173 -18.34 -35.10 -12.12
N GLU A 174 -18.95 -35.15 -10.93
CA GLU A 174 -18.62 -34.30 -9.78
C GLU A 174 -17.16 -34.51 -9.30
N SER A 175 -16.65 -35.74 -9.37
CA SER A 175 -15.30 -36.06 -8.90
C SER A 175 -14.22 -35.40 -9.76
N VAL A 176 -14.44 -35.30 -11.07
CA VAL A 176 -13.54 -34.59 -12.01
C VAL A 176 -13.51 -33.10 -11.67
N PHE A 177 -14.68 -32.49 -11.43
CA PHE A 177 -14.78 -31.08 -11.06
C PHE A 177 -14.06 -30.77 -9.73
N GLU A 178 -14.33 -31.55 -8.67
CA GLU A 178 -13.72 -31.32 -7.37
C GLU A 178 -12.20 -31.57 -7.39
N SER A 179 -11.71 -32.53 -8.18
CA SER A 179 -10.28 -32.75 -8.38
C SER A 179 -9.59 -31.53 -9.01
N ILE A 180 -10.14 -31.00 -10.11
CA ILE A 180 -9.58 -29.84 -10.81
C ILE A 180 -9.62 -28.59 -9.92
N LYS A 181 -10.72 -28.40 -9.19
CA LYS A 181 -10.89 -27.32 -8.21
C LYS A 181 -9.85 -27.40 -7.10
N ALA A 182 -9.62 -28.57 -6.52
CA ALA A 182 -8.60 -28.77 -5.49
C ALA A 182 -7.19 -28.47 -6.01
N ASP A 183 -6.85 -28.94 -7.21
CA ASP A 183 -5.56 -28.67 -7.85
C ASP A 183 -5.35 -27.18 -8.10
N TYR A 184 -6.38 -26.48 -8.54
CA TYR A 184 -6.32 -25.04 -8.79
C TYR A 184 -6.16 -24.24 -7.49
N LEU A 185 -6.91 -24.59 -6.43
CA LEU A 185 -6.81 -23.93 -5.13
C LEU A 185 -5.41 -24.09 -4.54
N LYS A 186 -4.84 -25.30 -4.59
CA LYS A 186 -3.47 -25.57 -4.14
C LYS A 186 -2.45 -24.73 -4.93
N PHE A 187 -2.65 -24.57 -6.23
CA PHE A 187 -1.82 -23.70 -7.05
C PHE A 187 -1.96 -22.22 -6.63
N ALA A 188 -3.18 -21.72 -6.45
CA ALA A 188 -3.44 -20.34 -6.07
C ALA A 188 -2.83 -19.98 -4.70
N GLU A 189 -2.87 -20.91 -3.73
CA GLU A 189 -2.17 -20.77 -2.45
C GLU A 189 -0.65 -20.61 -2.62
N GLY A 190 -0.05 -21.38 -3.54
CA GLY A 190 1.39 -21.36 -3.81
C GLY A 190 1.91 -20.02 -4.34
N ILE A 191 1.08 -19.27 -5.08
CA ILE A 191 1.41 -17.91 -5.57
C ILE A 191 0.86 -16.80 -4.66
N ALA A 192 0.36 -17.14 -3.47
CA ALA A 192 -0.31 -16.23 -2.56
C ALA A 192 -1.44 -15.41 -3.22
N PHE A 193 -2.11 -16.00 -4.23
CA PHE A 193 -3.16 -15.31 -4.97
C PHE A 193 -4.46 -15.30 -4.16
N LYS A 194 -4.83 -14.10 -3.68
CA LYS A 194 -6.02 -13.88 -2.85
C LYS A 194 -6.95 -12.87 -3.52
N PRO A 195 -7.69 -13.28 -4.57
CA PRO A 195 -8.73 -12.42 -5.15
C PRO A 195 -9.84 -12.18 -4.11
N SER A 196 -10.55 -11.05 -4.23
CA SER A 196 -11.77 -10.75 -3.47
C SER A 196 -12.81 -11.86 -3.61
N THR A 197 -12.95 -12.41 -4.82
CA THR A 197 -13.85 -13.55 -5.09
C THR A 197 -13.21 -14.56 -6.04
N MET A 198 -13.37 -15.85 -5.75
CA MET A 198 -12.98 -16.95 -6.62
C MET A 198 -14.15 -17.93 -6.77
N ALA A 199 -14.72 -18.03 -7.96
CA ALA A 199 -15.82 -18.94 -8.27
C ALA A 199 -15.37 -20.06 -9.21
N PHE A 200 -15.98 -21.23 -9.09
CA PHE A 200 -15.75 -22.39 -9.96
C PHE A 200 -17.06 -22.78 -10.62
N VAL A 201 -17.05 -22.93 -11.95
CA VAL A 201 -18.25 -23.24 -12.74
C VAL A 201 -17.98 -24.45 -13.64
N PRO A 202 -18.67 -25.60 -13.44
CA PRO A 202 -18.62 -26.71 -14.38
C PRO A 202 -19.51 -26.39 -15.57
N MET A 203 -18.98 -26.40 -16.79
CA MET A 203 -19.73 -25.93 -17.96
C MET A 203 -19.37 -26.63 -19.27
N SER A 204 -20.23 -26.44 -20.27
CA SER A 204 -19.94 -26.77 -21.67
C SER A 204 -20.24 -25.55 -22.53
N ALA A 205 -19.20 -24.87 -23.01
CA ALA A 205 -19.34 -23.71 -23.90
C ALA A 205 -20.06 -24.07 -25.20
N LEU A 206 -19.83 -25.28 -25.73
CA LEU A 206 -20.46 -25.76 -26.96
C LEU A 206 -21.95 -26.07 -26.77
N LYS A 207 -22.31 -26.76 -25.69
CA LYS A 207 -23.70 -27.17 -25.43
C LYS A 207 -24.51 -26.14 -24.64
N GLY A 208 -23.86 -25.13 -24.05
CA GLY A 208 -24.50 -24.03 -23.31
C GLY A 208 -24.80 -24.34 -21.84
N ASP A 209 -24.43 -25.52 -21.35
CA ASP A 209 -24.61 -25.95 -19.97
C ASP A 209 -23.86 -25.01 -18.99
N ASN A 210 -24.56 -24.44 -18.02
CA ASN A 210 -24.06 -23.50 -17.00
C ASN A 210 -23.41 -22.20 -17.55
N VAL A 211 -23.62 -21.88 -18.84
CA VAL A 211 -23.12 -20.63 -19.44
C VAL A 211 -24.07 -19.47 -19.12
N VAL A 212 -25.28 -19.51 -19.67
CA VAL A 212 -26.33 -18.53 -19.35
C VAL A 212 -27.31 -19.12 -18.35
N ASN A 213 -27.81 -20.32 -18.63
CA ASN A 213 -28.78 -21.02 -17.78
C ASN A 213 -28.09 -22.17 -17.02
N LYS A 214 -28.63 -22.51 -15.85
CA LYS A 214 -28.18 -23.68 -15.09
C LYS A 214 -28.49 -24.97 -15.86
N SER A 215 -27.57 -25.93 -15.79
CA SER A 215 -27.69 -27.22 -16.47
C SER A 215 -28.41 -28.24 -15.60
N GLU A 216 -29.34 -28.98 -16.20
CA GLU A 216 -29.96 -30.17 -15.58
C GLU A 216 -29.00 -31.36 -15.50
N ARG A 217 -27.90 -31.34 -16.28
CA ARG A 217 -26.91 -32.42 -16.34
C ARG A 217 -25.94 -32.40 -15.14
N SER A 218 -25.92 -31.32 -14.37
CA SER A 218 -25.10 -31.16 -13.16
C SER A 218 -25.97 -30.88 -11.93
N PRO A 219 -26.87 -31.80 -11.51
CA PRO A 219 -27.78 -31.55 -10.38
C PRO A 219 -27.05 -31.38 -9.04
N TRP A 220 -25.82 -31.90 -8.94
CA TRP A 220 -24.95 -31.74 -7.78
C TRP A 220 -24.37 -30.32 -7.66
N TYR A 221 -24.29 -29.56 -8.76
CA TYR A 221 -23.76 -28.21 -8.76
C TYR A 221 -24.83 -27.21 -8.29
N THR A 222 -24.67 -26.71 -7.08
CA THR A 222 -25.60 -25.73 -6.47
C THR A 222 -25.23 -24.27 -6.73
N GLY A 223 -24.08 -24.04 -7.38
CA GLY A 223 -23.57 -22.70 -7.67
C GLY A 223 -24.38 -21.94 -8.73
N GLN A 224 -23.90 -20.73 -9.05
CA GLN A 224 -24.48 -19.86 -10.07
C GLN A 224 -23.97 -20.22 -11.47
N SER A 225 -24.76 -19.92 -12.50
CA SER A 225 -24.24 -19.98 -13.88
C SER A 225 -23.18 -18.89 -14.11
N LEU A 226 -22.38 -19.02 -15.17
CA LEU A 226 -21.38 -18.00 -15.51
C LEU A 226 -22.02 -16.62 -15.69
N MET A 227 -23.13 -16.52 -16.41
CA MET A 227 -23.84 -15.25 -16.62
C MET A 227 -24.37 -14.67 -15.31
N GLU A 228 -24.94 -15.50 -14.43
CA GLU A 228 -25.40 -15.04 -13.11
C GLU A 228 -24.26 -14.41 -12.31
N ILE A 229 -23.07 -15.04 -12.30
CA ILE A 229 -21.88 -14.49 -11.62
C ILE A 229 -21.48 -13.15 -12.22
N LEU A 230 -21.42 -13.05 -13.55
CA LEU A 230 -21.05 -11.81 -14.25
C LEU A 230 -22.05 -10.68 -13.95
N GLU A 231 -23.33 -10.99 -13.80
CA GLU A 231 -24.36 -10.02 -13.43
C GLU A 231 -24.29 -9.59 -11.96
N THR A 232 -23.90 -10.47 -11.03
CA THR A 232 -23.96 -10.21 -9.58
C THR A 232 -22.64 -9.83 -8.94
N VAL A 233 -21.49 -9.99 -9.59
CA VAL A 233 -20.19 -9.67 -9.00
C VAL A 233 -20.09 -8.18 -8.65
N GLU A 234 -19.87 -7.88 -7.36
CA GLU A 234 -19.78 -6.52 -6.85
C GLU A 234 -18.37 -5.95 -7.08
N ILE A 235 -18.25 -4.99 -7.99
CA ILE A 235 -16.98 -4.30 -8.30
C ILE A 235 -16.88 -2.93 -7.61
N ALA A 236 -17.99 -2.40 -7.11
CA ALA A 236 -18.02 -1.08 -6.48
C ALA A 236 -17.22 -1.04 -5.16
N SER A 237 -17.21 -2.14 -4.41
CA SER A 237 -16.44 -2.32 -3.16
C SER A 237 -14.93 -2.34 -3.39
N ASP A 238 -14.49 -2.61 -4.61
CA ASP A 238 -13.07 -2.68 -4.94
C ASP A 238 -12.43 -1.31 -5.10
N ARG A 239 -13.23 -0.24 -5.19
CA ARG A 239 -12.74 1.12 -5.31
C ARG A 239 -12.24 1.62 -3.95
N ASN A 240 -11.07 2.26 -3.98
CA ASN A 240 -10.52 2.93 -2.80
C ASN A 240 -11.20 4.30 -2.65
N TYR A 241 -12.07 4.44 -1.65
CA TYR A 241 -12.78 5.69 -1.31
C TYR A 241 -12.11 6.47 -0.17
N THR A 242 -11.06 5.93 0.44
CA THR A 242 -10.39 6.53 1.61
C THR A 242 -9.19 7.38 1.20
N ASP A 243 -8.32 6.84 0.34
CA ASP A 243 -7.03 7.45 0.06
C ASP A 243 -7.14 8.40 -1.13
N LEU A 244 -7.27 9.71 -0.86
CA LEU A 244 -7.35 10.71 -1.93
C LEU A 244 -6.07 10.72 -2.77
N ARG A 245 -6.23 10.41 -4.05
CA ARG A 245 -5.20 10.54 -5.08
C ARG A 245 -5.82 11.23 -6.29
N PHE A 246 -5.52 12.51 -6.45
CA PHE A 246 -5.97 13.28 -7.61
C PHE A 246 -4.75 13.70 -8.45
N PRO A 247 -4.41 12.92 -9.48
CA PRO A 247 -3.32 13.26 -10.40
C PRO A 247 -3.73 14.41 -11.30
N VAL A 248 -3.01 15.52 -11.23
CA VAL A 248 -3.29 16.72 -12.03
C VAL A 248 -2.89 16.44 -13.47
N GLN A 249 -3.88 16.52 -14.37
CA GLN A 249 -3.70 16.29 -15.81
C GLN A 249 -3.52 17.60 -16.56
N TYR A 250 -4.21 18.66 -16.12
CA TYR A 250 -4.25 19.93 -16.83
C TYR A 250 -4.50 21.10 -15.87
N VAL A 251 -3.91 22.26 -16.15
CA VAL A 251 -4.16 23.51 -15.42
C VAL A 251 -5.04 24.40 -16.28
N ASN A 252 -6.28 24.61 -15.85
CA ASN A 252 -7.26 25.41 -16.55
C ASN A 252 -7.21 26.87 -16.07
N ARG A 253 -6.94 27.79 -17.01
CA ARG A 253 -6.95 29.24 -16.80
C ARG A 253 -7.65 29.93 -17.98
N PRO A 254 -8.99 29.97 -18.00
CA PRO A 254 -9.74 30.63 -19.07
C PRO A 254 -9.68 32.16 -18.96
N ASN A 255 -9.43 32.71 -17.77
CA ASN A 255 -9.26 34.13 -17.51
C ASN A 255 -8.38 34.37 -16.26
N LEU A 256 -8.09 35.64 -15.95
CA LEU A 256 -7.22 36.03 -14.84
C LEU A 256 -7.76 35.64 -13.45
N ASN A 257 -9.07 35.45 -13.31
CA ASN A 257 -9.74 35.23 -12.02
C ASN A 257 -10.05 33.75 -11.75
N PHE A 258 -9.74 32.86 -12.70
CA PHE A 258 -10.01 31.42 -12.56
C PHE A 258 -8.73 30.62 -12.77
N ARG A 259 -8.36 29.86 -11.75
CA ARG A 259 -7.32 28.83 -11.82
C ARG A 259 -7.88 27.53 -11.26
N GLY A 260 -8.10 26.56 -12.13
CA GLY A 260 -8.57 25.23 -11.78
C GLY A 260 -7.58 24.15 -12.20
N PHE A 261 -7.55 23.05 -11.46
CA PHE A 261 -6.70 21.90 -11.70
C PHE A 261 -7.57 20.72 -12.10
N ALA A 262 -7.51 20.36 -13.38
CA ALA A 262 -8.34 19.32 -13.97
C ALA A 262 -7.62 17.98 -13.93
N GLY A 263 -8.39 16.94 -13.63
CA GLY A 263 -7.92 15.57 -13.54
C GLY A 263 -9.07 14.60 -13.32
N THR A 264 -8.74 13.30 -13.34
CA THR A 264 -9.67 12.24 -12.96
C THR A 264 -9.27 11.75 -11.58
N LEU A 265 -10.22 11.71 -10.65
CA LEU A 265 -9.96 11.22 -9.29
C LEU A 265 -9.61 9.73 -9.35
N ALA A 266 -8.39 9.37 -8.95
CA ALA A 266 -7.92 7.98 -9.02
C ALA A 266 -8.47 7.15 -7.86
N SER A 267 -8.54 7.75 -6.67
CA SER A 267 -9.06 7.17 -5.44
C SER A 267 -9.39 8.25 -4.41
N GLY A 268 -10.03 7.84 -3.33
CA GLY A 268 -10.51 8.70 -2.26
C GLY A 268 -11.82 9.40 -2.60
N ILE A 269 -12.29 10.22 -1.69
CA ILE A 269 -13.34 11.20 -1.94
C ILE A 269 -12.76 12.57 -1.58
N VAL A 270 -13.01 13.56 -2.44
CA VAL A 270 -12.70 14.96 -2.18
C VAL A 270 -13.99 15.72 -1.95
N HIS A 271 -14.03 16.51 -0.89
CA HIS A 271 -15.10 17.44 -0.57
C HIS A 271 -14.61 18.87 -0.70
N LYS A 272 -15.55 19.77 -0.93
CA LYS A 272 -15.31 21.19 -0.77
C LYS A 272 -14.89 21.50 0.68
N GLY A 273 -13.80 22.24 0.85
CA GLY A 273 -13.21 22.59 2.13
C GLY A 273 -12.12 21.66 2.64
N ASP A 274 -11.88 20.51 1.99
CA ASP A 274 -10.88 19.54 2.41
C ASP A 274 -9.45 20.13 2.38
N GLU A 275 -8.65 19.80 3.39
CA GLU A 275 -7.22 20.13 3.42
C GLU A 275 -6.43 19.15 2.54
N VAL A 276 -5.77 19.71 1.53
CA VAL A 276 -5.01 18.95 0.56
C VAL A 276 -3.55 19.37 0.53
N VAL A 277 -2.68 18.42 0.21
CA VAL A 277 -1.25 18.62 0.01
C VAL A 277 -0.89 18.29 -1.44
N VAL A 278 -0.06 19.14 -2.04
CA VAL A 278 0.47 18.97 -3.39
C VAL A 278 1.80 18.26 -3.34
N LEU A 279 1.86 17.04 -3.86
CA LEU A 279 3.10 16.28 -3.97
C LEU A 279 3.69 16.37 -5.38
N PRO A 280 5.03 16.47 -5.52
CA PRO A 280 6.04 16.31 -4.46
C PRO A 280 6.40 17.58 -3.66
N SER A 281 5.80 18.73 -3.98
CA SER A 281 6.20 20.03 -3.38
C SER A 281 5.97 20.16 -1.86
N GLY A 282 5.04 19.39 -1.30
CA GLY A 282 4.64 19.45 0.11
C GLY A 282 3.79 20.66 0.50
N LYS A 283 3.42 21.54 -0.45
CA LYS A 283 2.58 22.71 -0.18
C LYS A 283 1.15 22.28 0.15
N SER A 284 0.55 22.88 1.17
CA SER A 284 -0.84 22.64 1.54
C SER A 284 -1.75 23.79 1.09
N SER A 285 -3.04 23.48 0.88
CA SER A 285 -4.14 24.44 0.75
C SER A 285 -5.46 23.73 1.03
N ARG A 286 -6.59 24.41 0.81
CA ARG A 286 -7.94 23.86 0.91
C ARG A 286 -8.65 23.88 -0.43
N VAL A 287 -9.50 22.89 -0.66
CA VAL A 287 -10.36 22.83 -1.86
C VAL A 287 -11.46 23.88 -1.76
N LYS A 288 -11.41 24.89 -2.63
CA LYS A 288 -12.40 25.97 -2.65
C LYS A 288 -13.69 25.56 -3.35
N SER A 289 -13.58 24.90 -4.50
CA SER A 289 -14.73 24.35 -5.24
C SER A 289 -14.32 23.19 -6.14
N ILE A 290 -15.31 22.32 -6.41
CA ILE A 290 -15.20 21.20 -7.33
C ILE A 290 -16.10 21.50 -8.51
N VAL A 291 -15.53 21.68 -9.70
CA VAL A 291 -16.25 22.14 -10.89
C VAL A 291 -16.29 21.05 -11.95
N THR A 292 -17.46 20.83 -12.55
CA THR A 292 -17.70 19.94 -13.69
C THR A 292 -18.41 20.68 -14.81
N PHE A 293 -18.62 20.02 -15.95
CA PHE A 293 -19.41 20.57 -17.04
C PHE A 293 -20.87 20.86 -16.64
N GLU A 294 -21.44 20.02 -15.76
CA GLU A 294 -22.84 20.12 -15.30
C GLU A 294 -23.02 21.11 -14.15
N GLY A 295 -21.93 21.64 -13.59
CA GLY A 295 -21.96 22.60 -12.48
C GLY A 295 -20.95 22.27 -11.37
N GLU A 296 -21.08 22.99 -10.25
CA GLU A 296 -20.28 22.72 -9.05
C GLU A 296 -20.84 21.55 -8.24
N LEU A 297 -19.95 20.78 -7.63
CA LEU A 297 -20.26 19.66 -6.77
C LEU A 297 -19.77 19.93 -5.34
N GLU A 298 -20.47 19.36 -4.36
CA GLU A 298 -20.02 19.38 -2.95
C GLU A 298 -18.94 18.31 -2.68
N HIS A 299 -18.97 17.21 -3.43
CA HIS A 299 -17.98 16.14 -3.35
C HIS A 299 -17.80 15.43 -4.69
N ALA A 300 -16.65 14.77 -4.86
CA ALA A 300 -16.36 13.90 -6.00
C ALA A 300 -15.59 12.64 -5.58
N GLY A 301 -15.92 11.52 -6.23
CA GLY A 301 -15.36 10.20 -5.96
C GLY A 301 -14.57 9.60 -7.12
N PRO A 302 -14.02 8.38 -6.95
CA PRO A 302 -13.11 7.76 -7.92
C PRO A 302 -13.75 7.57 -9.29
N GLY A 303 -12.98 7.88 -10.34
CA GLY A 303 -13.39 7.80 -11.75
C GLY A 303 -14.09 9.06 -12.29
N GLN A 304 -14.45 10.03 -11.44
CA GLN A 304 -15.02 11.29 -11.90
C GLN A 304 -13.93 12.25 -12.40
N ALA A 305 -14.16 12.85 -13.56
CA ALA A 305 -13.33 13.91 -14.10
C ALA A 305 -13.82 15.27 -13.59
N VAL A 306 -13.00 15.95 -12.79
CA VAL A 306 -13.36 17.21 -12.12
C VAL A 306 -12.25 18.23 -12.24
N THR A 307 -12.60 19.50 -12.04
CA THR A 307 -11.65 20.60 -11.90
C THR A 307 -11.71 21.11 -10.46
N LEU A 308 -10.61 21.00 -9.73
CA LEU A 308 -10.50 21.51 -8.36
C LEU A 308 -9.93 22.93 -8.36
N THR A 309 -10.54 23.83 -7.60
CA THR A 309 -9.96 25.15 -7.31
C THR A 309 -9.45 25.18 -5.87
N MET A 310 -8.42 25.96 -5.61
CA MET A 310 -7.79 26.08 -4.27
C MET A 310 -8.13 27.43 -3.64
N GLU A 311 -8.09 27.51 -2.31
CA GLU A 311 -8.22 28.77 -1.59
C GLU A 311 -6.99 29.66 -1.75
N ASP A 312 -5.79 29.05 -1.72
CA ASP A 312 -4.52 29.74 -1.80
C ASP A 312 -3.92 29.68 -3.21
N GLU A 313 -3.12 30.69 -3.55
CA GLU A 313 -2.30 30.68 -4.77
C GLU A 313 -1.03 29.85 -4.60
N ILE A 314 -1.20 28.53 -4.53
CA ILE A 314 -0.08 27.58 -4.52
C ILE A 314 0.32 27.17 -5.93
N ASP A 315 1.58 26.75 -6.08
CA ASP A 315 2.09 26.29 -7.36
C ASP A 315 1.77 24.81 -7.56
N ILE A 316 0.92 24.53 -8.55
CA ILE A 316 0.46 23.20 -8.94
C ILE A 316 0.54 23.13 -10.46
N SER A 317 1.13 22.05 -10.96
CA SER A 317 1.37 21.78 -12.36
C SER A 317 0.90 20.37 -12.76
N ARG A 318 0.86 20.12 -14.07
CA ARG A 318 0.62 18.77 -14.60
C ARG A 318 1.69 17.81 -14.08
N GLY A 319 1.25 16.64 -13.62
CA GLY A 319 2.13 15.63 -13.05
C GLY A 319 2.22 15.67 -11.52
N ASP A 320 1.74 16.76 -10.90
CA ASP A 320 1.57 16.80 -9.45
C ASP A 320 0.41 15.91 -9.01
N LEU A 321 0.45 15.50 -7.74
CA LEU A 321 -0.56 14.67 -7.11
C LEU A 321 -1.13 15.41 -5.90
N LEU A 322 -2.44 15.67 -5.93
CA LEU A 322 -3.18 16.19 -4.77
C LEU A 322 -3.63 15.01 -3.89
N VAL A 323 -3.37 15.12 -2.59
CA VAL A 323 -3.70 14.11 -1.58
C VAL A 323 -4.25 14.76 -0.32
N HIS A 324 -4.95 14.01 0.54
CA HIS A 324 -5.32 14.49 1.87
C HIS A 324 -4.09 14.67 2.76
N ALA A 325 -4.11 15.71 3.59
CA ALA A 325 -2.96 16.08 4.42
C ALA A 325 -2.54 14.99 5.43
N ASP A 326 -3.50 14.21 5.91
CA ASP A 326 -3.34 13.12 6.88
C ASP A 326 -3.01 11.76 6.24
N ASN A 327 -3.04 11.67 4.91
CA ASN A 327 -2.90 10.42 4.16
C ASN A 327 -1.99 10.58 2.93
N GLN A 328 -0.71 10.86 3.21
CA GLN A 328 0.29 11.12 2.18
C GLN A 328 1.00 9.83 1.74
N PRO A 329 1.07 9.55 0.43
CA PRO A 329 1.86 8.45 -0.13
C PRO A 329 3.36 8.67 0.04
N GLN A 330 4.14 7.62 -0.21
CA GLN A 330 5.60 7.71 -0.17
C GLN A 330 6.10 8.60 -1.30
N VAL A 331 7.00 9.55 -0.98
CA VAL A 331 7.69 10.37 -1.99
C VAL A 331 9.13 9.92 -2.07
N THR A 332 9.53 9.34 -3.19
CA THR A 332 10.86 8.78 -3.39
C THR A 332 11.25 8.78 -4.86
N ASP A 333 12.56 8.74 -5.11
CA ASP A 333 13.19 8.60 -6.42
C ASP A 333 13.69 7.17 -6.67
N ALA A 334 13.53 6.24 -5.72
CA ALA A 334 13.94 4.85 -5.89
C ALA A 334 12.93 3.88 -5.27
N PHE A 335 12.58 2.83 -6.01
CA PHE A 335 11.61 1.84 -5.57
C PHE A 335 11.82 0.48 -6.24
N ASP A 336 11.27 -0.56 -5.60
CA ASP A 336 11.18 -1.91 -6.15
C ASP A 336 9.87 -2.05 -6.93
N ALA A 337 9.89 -2.79 -8.03
CA ALA A 337 8.71 -3.09 -8.82
C ALA A 337 8.78 -4.48 -9.45
N MET A 338 7.63 -5.10 -9.67
CA MET A 338 7.50 -6.16 -10.66
C MET A 338 7.39 -5.52 -12.04
N LEU A 339 8.18 -5.98 -13.00
CA LEU A 339 8.22 -5.46 -14.35
C LEU A 339 7.91 -6.56 -15.36
N VAL A 340 7.01 -6.26 -16.30
CA VAL A 340 6.72 -7.08 -17.49
C VAL A 340 7.40 -6.42 -18.68
N TRP A 341 8.40 -7.08 -19.26
CA TRP A 341 9.13 -6.57 -20.42
C TRP A 341 8.40 -6.89 -21.72
N MET A 342 8.27 -5.90 -22.61
CA MET A 342 7.40 -5.94 -23.79
C MET A 342 8.11 -5.62 -25.10
N ALA A 343 9.39 -5.27 -25.05
CA ALA A 343 10.20 -4.98 -26.23
C ALA A 343 11.04 -6.18 -26.67
N GLU A 344 11.32 -6.27 -27.97
CA GLU A 344 12.23 -7.29 -28.53
C GLU A 344 13.67 -7.05 -28.10
N GLU A 345 14.10 -5.79 -28.02
CA GLU A 345 15.39 -5.44 -27.46
C GLU A 345 15.43 -5.79 -25.96
N PRO A 346 16.44 -6.54 -25.49
CA PRO A 346 16.53 -6.92 -24.08
C PRO A 346 16.67 -5.72 -23.15
N MET A 347 16.04 -5.79 -21.99
CA MET A 347 16.25 -4.84 -20.91
C MET A 347 17.63 -5.03 -20.30
N LEU A 348 18.45 -3.99 -20.34
CA LEU A 348 19.77 -3.95 -19.68
C LEU A 348 19.77 -2.95 -18.51
N PRO A 349 20.30 -3.34 -17.33
CA PRO A 349 20.47 -2.42 -16.22
C PRO A 349 21.30 -1.18 -16.59
N GLY A 350 20.89 -0.02 -16.05
CA GLY A 350 21.57 1.26 -16.24
C GLY A 350 21.15 2.05 -17.50
N LYS A 351 20.48 1.42 -18.48
CA LYS A 351 19.91 2.17 -19.62
C LYS A 351 18.86 3.17 -19.12
N LYS A 352 18.92 4.41 -19.64
CA LYS A 352 17.98 5.48 -19.30
C LYS A 352 16.70 5.34 -20.11
N TYR A 353 15.57 5.41 -19.42
CA TYR A 353 14.21 5.38 -19.96
C TYR A 353 13.42 6.56 -19.40
N ASP A 354 12.28 6.84 -20.00
CA ASP A 354 11.28 7.70 -19.38
C ASP A 354 10.26 6.85 -18.64
N ILE A 355 10.03 7.16 -17.37
CA ILE A 355 9.08 6.45 -16.51
C ILE A 355 7.82 7.32 -16.37
N LYS A 356 6.68 6.78 -16.79
CA LYS A 356 5.40 7.47 -16.70
C LYS A 356 4.50 6.77 -15.68
N ARG A 357 4.16 7.48 -14.61
CA ARG A 357 3.26 7.05 -13.53
C ARG A 357 2.09 8.01 -13.46
N ALA A 358 0.86 7.53 -13.66
CA ALA A 358 -0.33 8.38 -13.81
C ALA A 358 -0.08 9.56 -14.79
N THR A 359 -0.01 10.79 -14.29
CA THR A 359 0.30 12.01 -15.07
C THR A 359 1.75 12.45 -14.98
N THR A 360 2.52 11.89 -14.06
CA THR A 360 3.93 12.20 -13.81
C THR A 360 4.81 11.50 -14.84
N TYR A 361 5.81 12.22 -15.35
CA TYR A 361 6.74 11.74 -16.38
C TYR A 361 8.16 12.12 -15.95
N VAL A 362 8.99 11.13 -15.60
CA VAL A 362 10.31 11.36 -15.02
C VAL A 362 11.32 10.41 -15.66
N PRO A 363 12.46 10.91 -16.17
CA PRO A 363 13.54 10.06 -16.63
C PRO A 363 14.12 9.22 -15.49
N GLY A 364 14.52 8.00 -15.79
CA GLY A 364 15.09 7.09 -14.80
C GLY A 364 15.82 5.92 -15.46
N SER A 365 16.27 4.98 -14.65
CA SER A 365 16.87 3.74 -15.13
C SER A 365 16.45 2.57 -14.23
N ILE A 366 16.43 1.38 -14.83
CA ILE A 366 16.36 0.13 -14.08
C ILE A 366 17.77 -0.15 -13.59
N THR A 367 18.02 -0.06 -12.30
CA THR A 367 19.38 -0.14 -11.73
C THR A 367 19.87 -1.57 -11.62
N SER A 368 18.98 -2.51 -11.31
CA SER A 368 19.30 -3.93 -11.20
C SER A 368 18.04 -4.80 -11.27
N ILE A 369 18.24 -6.06 -11.63
CA ILE A 369 17.22 -7.11 -11.55
C ILE A 369 17.48 -7.86 -10.24
N VAL A 370 16.46 -7.96 -9.40
CA VAL A 370 16.51 -8.72 -8.14
C VAL A 370 16.34 -10.20 -8.45
N ASN A 371 15.31 -10.55 -9.21
CA ASN A 371 15.05 -11.89 -9.71
C ASN A 371 14.21 -11.82 -10.99
N ARG A 372 14.28 -12.89 -11.80
CA ARG A 372 13.35 -13.18 -12.89
C ARG A 372 12.43 -14.30 -12.41
N VAL A 373 11.15 -14.17 -12.72
CA VAL A 373 10.15 -15.21 -12.48
C VAL A 373 9.95 -15.97 -13.79
N ASP A 374 10.22 -17.27 -13.76
CA ASP A 374 9.78 -18.16 -14.84
C ASP A 374 8.25 -18.31 -14.73
N VAL A 375 7.52 -17.84 -15.73
CA VAL A 375 6.05 -17.83 -15.70
C VAL A 375 5.45 -19.25 -15.79
N ASN A 376 6.21 -20.21 -16.30
CA ASN A 376 5.77 -21.59 -16.47
C ASN A 376 5.99 -22.42 -15.20
N THR A 377 7.10 -22.20 -14.50
CA THR A 377 7.47 -22.95 -13.29
C THR A 377 7.23 -22.18 -11.99
N LEU A 378 7.05 -20.86 -12.08
CA LEU A 378 7.01 -19.90 -10.98
C LEU A 378 8.31 -19.84 -10.17
N ALA A 379 9.38 -20.45 -10.67
CA ALA A 379 10.68 -20.41 -10.02
C ALA A 379 11.30 -19.01 -10.16
N GLU A 380 11.85 -18.51 -9.06
CA GLU A 380 12.65 -17.30 -9.06
C GLU A 380 14.11 -17.63 -9.33
N GLY A 381 14.74 -16.91 -10.25
CA GLY A 381 16.15 -17.08 -10.59
C GLY A 381 16.87 -15.76 -10.81
N PRO A 382 18.21 -15.73 -10.70
CA PRO A 382 18.98 -14.55 -11.05
C PRO A 382 18.90 -14.29 -12.56
N ALA A 383 18.93 -13.02 -12.97
CA ALA A 383 18.98 -12.63 -14.37
C ALA A 383 19.80 -11.35 -14.56
N SER A 384 20.54 -11.27 -15.67
CA SER A 384 21.32 -10.09 -16.08
C SER A 384 20.58 -9.18 -17.06
N SER A 385 19.51 -9.68 -17.67
CA SER A 385 18.62 -8.95 -18.58
C SER A 385 17.21 -9.53 -18.51
N LEU A 386 16.20 -8.80 -19.01
CA LEU A 386 14.87 -9.33 -19.28
C LEU A 386 14.61 -9.32 -20.80
N GLN A 387 14.20 -10.47 -21.33
CA GLN A 387 13.80 -10.66 -22.72
C GLN A 387 12.31 -10.35 -22.90
N LEU A 388 11.84 -10.29 -24.16
CA LEU A 388 10.44 -10.12 -24.49
C LEU A 388 9.55 -11.10 -23.71
N ASN A 389 8.48 -10.60 -23.10
CA ASN A 389 7.51 -11.35 -22.28
C ASN A 389 8.03 -11.89 -20.95
N GLU A 390 9.29 -11.61 -20.58
CA GLU A 390 9.80 -11.99 -19.26
C GLU A 390 9.33 -11.03 -18.17
N ILE A 391 9.16 -11.60 -16.98
CA ILE A 391 8.71 -10.90 -15.79
C ILE A 391 9.81 -10.99 -14.74
N GLY A 392 10.12 -9.87 -14.09
CA GLY A 392 11.12 -9.86 -13.03
C GLY A 392 10.90 -8.75 -12.02
N ARG A 393 11.38 -8.97 -10.80
CA ARG A 393 11.47 -7.91 -9.81
C ARG A 393 12.71 -7.08 -10.09
N VAL A 394 12.53 -5.78 -10.20
CA VAL A 394 13.58 -4.83 -10.53
C VAL A 394 13.66 -3.71 -9.51
N LYS A 395 14.83 -3.07 -9.44
CA LYS A 395 15.03 -1.79 -8.75
C LYS A 395 15.06 -0.67 -9.77
N ILE A 396 14.32 0.40 -9.49
CA ILE A 396 14.23 1.58 -10.36
C ILE A 396 14.78 2.78 -9.60
N SER A 397 15.52 3.62 -10.31
CA SER A 397 15.96 4.93 -9.84
C SER A 397 15.51 5.98 -10.85
N LEU A 398 14.98 7.08 -10.34
CA LEU A 398 14.47 8.22 -11.08
C LEU A 398 15.37 9.43 -10.88
N ASP A 399 15.36 10.35 -11.84
CA ASP A 399 16.12 11.61 -11.75
C ASP A 399 15.42 12.64 -10.84
N ALA A 400 14.16 12.40 -10.47
CA ALA A 400 13.39 13.21 -9.54
C ALA A 400 12.44 12.34 -8.69
N ALA A 401 12.17 12.77 -7.46
CA ALA A 401 11.26 12.08 -6.58
C ALA A 401 9.82 12.18 -7.05
N ILE A 402 9.08 11.08 -6.96
CA ILE A 402 7.65 11.01 -7.26
C ILE A 402 6.88 10.51 -6.03
N ALA A 403 5.65 10.98 -5.87
CA ALA A 403 4.70 10.34 -4.98
C ALA A 403 4.25 9.00 -5.56
N LEU A 404 4.24 7.93 -4.78
CA LEU A 404 3.84 6.59 -5.23
C LEU A 404 3.16 5.80 -4.10
N ASP A 405 2.32 4.86 -4.50
CA ASP A 405 1.69 3.88 -3.61
C ASP A 405 2.12 2.47 -4.06
N GLY A 406 1.90 1.46 -3.22
CA GLY A 406 2.00 0.07 -3.65
C GLY A 406 0.85 -0.27 -4.59
N TYR A 407 1.10 -1.07 -5.63
CA TYR A 407 0.08 -1.45 -6.61
C TYR A 407 -1.16 -2.11 -5.96
N ASP A 408 -0.93 -2.90 -4.92
CA ASP A 408 -2.00 -3.56 -4.14
C ASP A 408 -2.90 -2.57 -3.38
N SER A 409 -2.36 -1.39 -3.02
CA SER A 409 -3.11 -0.34 -2.30
C SER A 409 -3.80 0.62 -3.26
N ASN A 410 -3.11 0.98 -4.35
CA ASN A 410 -3.64 1.88 -5.37
C ASN A 410 -3.08 1.55 -6.76
N ARG A 411 -3.94 1.04 -7.65
CA ARG A 411 -3.54 0.64 -9.00
C ARG A 411 -3.04 1.82 -9.85
N THR A 412 -3.62 3.02 -9.70
CA THR A 412 -3.29 4.17 -10.56
C THR A 412 -1.95 4.80 -10.20
N THR A 413 -1.66 4.94 -8.90
CA THR A 413 -0.40 5.51 -8.43
C THR A 413 0.69 4.47 -8.17
N GLY A 414 0.32 3.19 -8.09
CA GLY A 414 1.23 2.05 -8.00
C GLY A 414 1.55 1.36 -9.32
N SER A 415 1.04 1.84 -10.47
CA SER A 415 1.46 1.35 -11.79
C SER A 415 2.22 2.40 -12.59
N PHE A 416 3.12 1.96 -13.44
CA PHE A 416 3.84 2.81 -14.37
C PHE A 416 4.15 2.07 -15.67
N ILE A 417 4.49 2.84 -16.69
CA ILE A 417 5.06 2.32 -17.93
C ILE A 417 6.46 2.85 -18.14
N VAL A 418 7.29 2.06 -18.81
CA VAL A 418 8.64 2.41 -19.23
C VAL A 418 8.60 2.73 -20.71
N ILE A 419 9.10 3.90 -21.08
CA ILE A 419 9.10 4.41 -22.45
C ILE A 419 10.55 4.56 -22.90
N ASP A 420 10.88 4.00 -24.05
CA ASP A 420 12.19 4.21 -24.67
C ASP A 420 12.26 5.63 -25.24
N ARG A 421 13.31 6.35 -24.87
CA ARG A 421 13.46 7.79 -25.14
C ARG A 421 13.73 8.10 -26.61
N LEU A 422 14.23 7.12 -27.38
CA LEU A 422 14.54 7.29 -28.79
C LEU A 422 13.34 6.96 -29.67
N THR A 423 12.66 5.86 -29.35
CA THR A 423 11.54 5.35 -30.17
C THR A 423 10.19 5.90 -29.72
N ASN A 424 10.08 6.44 -28.50
CA ASN A 424 8.83 6.74 -27.81
C ASN A 424 7.91 5.51 -27.66
N GLY A 425 8.45 4.30 -27.85
CA GLY A 425 7.72 3.04 -27.65
C GLY A 425 7.59 2.71 -26.17
N THR A 426 6.44 2.18 -25.77
CA THR A 426 6.28 1.60 -24.44
C THR A 426 6.95 0.23 -24.41
N VAL A 427 8.04 0.10 -23.66
CA VAL A 427 8.88 -1.10 -23.62
C VAL A 427 8.60 -2.00 -22.43
N ALA A 428 7.95 -1.49 -21.38
CA ALA A 428 7.56 -2.28 -20.21
C ALA A 428 6.38 -1.68 -19.45
N ALA A 429 5.70 -2.52 -18.70
CA ALA A 429 4.71 -2.13 -17.70
C ALA A 429 5.17 -2.64 -16.33
N GLY A 430 4.93 -1.86 -15.27
CA GLY A 430 5.40 -2.21 -13.93
C GLY A 430 4.40 -1.91 -12.83
N MET A 431 4.50 -2.73 -11.78
CA MET A 431 3.69 -2.69 -10.57
C MET A 431 4.62 -2.44 -9.38
N ILE A 432 4.43 -1.31 -8.72
CA ILE A 432 5.29 -0.85 -7.63
C ILE A 432 5.03 -1.70 -6.38
N ILE A 433 6.12 -2.18 -5.79
CA ILE A 433 6.10 -2.93 -4.53
C ILE A 433 6.42 -1.93 -3.42
N ALA A 434 5.37 -1.42 -2.76
CA ALA A 434 5.50 -0.56 -1.59
C ALA A 434 4.50 -1.01 -0.50
N GLN A 435 4.84 -0.73 0.76
CA GLN A 435 3.94 -1.08 1.86
C GLN A 435 2.70 -0.18 1.85
N PRO A 436 1.52 -0.72 2.20
CA PRO A 436 0.33 0.10 2.43
C PRO A 436 0.61 1.16 3.49
N LEU A 437 -0.01 2.33 3.34
CA LEU A 437 0.06 3.38 4.34
C LEU A 437 -0.62 2.92 5.63
N ALA A 438 0.17 2.75 6.69
CA ALA A 438 -0.38 2.54 8.03
C ALA A 438 -1.09 3.84 8.44
N HIS A 439 -2.40 3.76 8.67
CA HIS A 439 -3.17 4.88 9.20
C HIS A 439 -2.64 5.20 10.61
N GLY A 440 -1.92 6.30 10.75
CA GLY A 440 -1.39 6.78 12.02
C GLY A 440 0.00 6.25 12.37
N SER A 441 1.04 6.85 11.81
CA SER A 441 2.22 7.29 12.58
C SER A 441 3.11 8.15 11.70
N SER A 442 3.36 9.36 12.19
CA SER A 442 4.38 10.33 11.79
C SER A 442 5.63 9.78 11.07
N SER A 443 5.99 10.49 9.99
CA SER A 443 7.35 10.81 9.50
C SER A 443 8.49 9.80 9.66
N HIS A 444 9.05 9.38 8.52
CA HIS A 444 10.49 9.43 8.14
C HIS A 444 11.00 8.18 7.44
N HIS A 445 11.72 8.44 6.33
CA HIS A 445 12.77 7.70 5.63
C HIS A 445 12.72 6.16 5.61
N GLY A 446 12.73 5.61 4.40
CA GLY A 446 12.56 4.19 4.08
C GLY A 446 13.44 3.21 4.86
N LYS A 447 13.10 1.92 4.74
CA LYS A 447 13.61 0.74 5.48
C LYS A 447 15.14 0.54 5.60
N LEU A 448 15.97 1.46 5.12
CA LEU A 448 17.42 1.51 5.36
C LEU A 448 17.85 2.67 6.27
N ALA A 449 16.92 3.50 6.76
CA ALA A 449 17.26 4.75 7.44
C ALA A 449 17.16 4.71 8.97
N HIS A 450 16.36 3.81 9.55
CA HIS A 450 16.12 3.80 11.00
C HIS A 450 16.60 2.49 11.64
N VAL A 451 17.76 2.54 12.29
CA VAL A 451 18.21 1.46 13.19
C VAL A 451 17.21 1.39 14.34
N ALA A 452 16.62 0.22 14.59
CA ALA A 452 15.68 0.01 15.69
C ALA A 452 16.41 0.07 17.04
N THR A 453 15.69 0.42 18.11
CA THR A 453 16.27 0.46 19.47
C THR A 453 16.78 -0.94 19.89
N GLU A 454 16.14 -2.01 19.44
CA GLU A 454 16.56 -3.40 19.66
C GLU A 454 17.91 -3.70 18.99
N GLU A 455 18.12 -3.25 17.75
CA GLU A 455 19.40 -3.40 17.05
C GLU A 455 20.52 -2.62 17.76
N ARG A 456 20.21 -1.40 18.25
CA ARG A 456 21.16 -0.61 19.05
C ARG A 456 21.49 -1.31 20.37
N SER A 457 20.49 -1.90 21.03
CA SER A 457 20.64 -2.63 22.29
C SER A 457 21.52 -3.87 22.12
N GLN A 458 21.33 -4.63 21.03
CA GLN A 458 22.20 -5.76 20.67
C GLN A 458 23.63 -5.30 20.40
N ARG A 459 23.82 -4.20 19.66
CA ARG A 459 25.15 -3.67 19.33
C ARG A 459 25.93 -3.17 20.55
N PHE A 460 25.26 -2.49 21.49
CA PHE A 460 25.89 -2.00 22.72
C PHE A 460 25.91 -3.05 23.85
N GLY A 461 25.23 -4.18 23.67
CA GLY A 461 25.12 -5.24 24.67
C GLY A 461 24.45 -4.77 25.97
N GLN A 462 23.61 -3.75 25.92
CA GLN A 462 22.96 -3.10 27.07
C GLN A 462 21.50 -2.79 26.73
N GLN A 463 20.63 -2.67 27.74
CA GLN A 463 19.27 -2.17 27.52
C GLN A 463 19.20 -0.67 27.87
N PRO A 464 18.60 0.17 27.01
CA PRO A 464 18.49 1.59 27.28
C PRO A 464 17.60 1.85 28.50
N ALA A 465 18.12 2.65 29.41
CA ALA A 465 17.43 3.05 30.63
C ALA A 465 17.86 4.46 31.04
N THR A 466 16.98 5.16 31.75
CA THR A 466 17.27 6.44 32.38
C THR A 466 17.26 6.29 33.88
N VAL A 467 18.30 6.75 34.56
CA VAL A 467 18.37 6.85 36.03
C VAL A 467 18.19 8.30 36.44
N LEU A 468 17.07 8.63 37.08
CA LEU A 468 16.84 9.94 37.67
C LEU A 468 17.39 9.98 39.10
N PHE A 469 18.45 10.75 39.32
CA PHE A 469 18.90 11.18 40.64
C PHE A 469 18.12 12.42 41.05
N SER A 470 17.19 12.26 41.99
CA SER A 470 16.36 13.34 42.54
C SER A 470 16.78 13.68 43.98
N GLY A 471 16.58 14.92 44.41
CA GLY A 471 16.97 15.36 45.76
C GLY A 471 17.32 16.85 45.86
N LEU A 472 17.51 17.33 47.09
CA LEU A 472 17.81 18.74 47.40
C LEU A 472 19.09 19.23 46.71
N SER A 473 19.18 20.54 46.45
CA SER A 473 20.44 21.13 45.95
C SER A 473 21.57 20.85 46.96
N GLY A 474 22.75 20.44 46.51
CA GLY A 474 23.85 20.03 47.42
C GLY A 474 23.77 18.58 47.96
N ALA A 475 22.74 17.80 47.64
CA ALA A 475 22.63 16.40 48.11
C ALA A 475 23.65 15.43 47.47
N GLY A 476 24.44 15.85 46.47
CA GLY A 476 25.46 15.02 45.80
C GLY A 476 25.01 14.33 44.50
N LYS A 477 23.87 14.74 43.92
CA LYS A 477 23.28 14.12 42.71
C LYS A 477 24.23 14.09 41.51
N SER A 478 24.76 15.24 41.12
CA SER A 478 25.68 15.35 39.98
C SER A 478 26.98 14.58 40.25
N THR A 479 27.54 14.70 41.45
CA THR A 479 28.73 13.95 41.88
C THR A 479 28.53 12.44 41.72
N LEU A 480 27.37 11.92 42.16
CA LEU A 480 27.02 10.51 42.02
C LEU A 480 26.80 10.12 40.55
N ALA A 481 26.07 10.93 39.78
CA ALA A 481 25.81 10.66 38.37
C ALA A 481 27.11 10.56 37.55
N TYR A 482 28.05 11.50 37.73
CA TYR A 482 29.36 11.46 37.05
C TYR A 482 30.24 10.30 37.53
N ALA A 483 30.18 9.92 38.81
CA ALA A 483 30.91 8.77 39.31
C ALA A 483 30.36 7.43 38.73
N VAL A 484 29.04 7.32 38.59
CA VAL A 484 28.38 6.18 37.93
C VAL A 484 28.70 6.17 36.43
N GLU A 485 28.68 7.32 35.75
CA GLU A 485 29.08 7.46 34.35
C GLU A 485 30.49 6.90 34.14
N ARG A 486 31.45 7.31 34.98
CA ARG A 486 32.83 6.83 34.87
C ARG A 486 32.92 5.31 34.99
N LYS A 487 32.23 4.71 35.96
CA LYS A 487 32.24 3.24 36.12
C LYS A 487 31.56 2.52 34.95
N LEU A 488 30.44 3.02 34.45
CA LEU A 488 29.75 2.46 33.28
C LEU A 488 30.61 2.54 32.02
N PHE A 489 31.27 3.68 31.82
CA PHE A 489 32.22 3.88 30.72
C PHE A 489 33.41 2.90 30.81
N ASP A 490 33.99 2.74 32.00
CA ASP A 490 35.08 1.78 32.24
C ASP A 490 34.64 0.32 32.03
N MET A 491 33.33 0.03 32.15
CA MET A 491 32.72 -1.26 31.81
C MET A 491 32.36 -1.41 30.31
N GLY A 492 32.65 -0.42 29.48
CA GLY A 492 32.35 -0.43 28.04
C GLY A 492 30.89 -0.13 27.70
N ARG A 493 30.12 0.46 28.62
CA ARG A 493 28.71 0.84 28.40
C ARG A 493 28.60 2.22 27.74
N ALA A 494 27.62 2.38 26.84
CA ALA A 494 27.30 3.66 26.24
C ALA A 494 26.38 4.46 27.18
N VAL A 495 26.93 5.50 27.81
CA VAL A 495 26.28 6.28 28.86
C VAL A 495 26.47 7.78 28.65
N PHE A 496 25.51 8.58 29.10
CA PHE A 496 25.63 10.04 29.12
C PHE A 496 24.91 10.67 30.32
N VAL A 497 25.52 11.69 30.94
CA VAL A 497 24.92 12.46 32.05
C VAL A 497 24.16 13.69 31.55
N LEU A 498 22.87 13.76 31.90
CA LEU A 498 22.07 14.99 31.81
C LEU A 498 22.11 15.72 33.15
N ASP A 499 22.95 16.74 33.25
CA ASP A 499 23.03 17.61 34.44
C ASP A 499 22.07 18.79 34.30
N GLY A 500 21.17 18.94 35.28
CA GLY A 500 20.17 19.99 35.30
C GLY A 500 20.72 21.42 35.39
N GLN A 501 21.98 21.62 35.78
CA GLN A 501 22.67 22.91 35.70
C GLN A 501 23.18 23.19 34.28
N ASN A 502 23.88 22.22 33.68
CA ASN A 502 24.45 22.39 32.35
C ASN A 502 23.36 22.67 31.31
N LEU A 503 22.22 21.97 31.41
CA LEU A 503 21.08 22.23 30.52
C LEU A 503 20.49 23.64 30.69
N ARG A 504 20.56 24.25 31.87
CA ARG A 504 20.07 25.62 32.08
C ARG A 504 20.96 26.68 31.44
N HIS A 505 22.22 26.36 31.15
CA HIS A 505 23.10 27.22 30.36
C HIS A 505 22.86 27.12 28.86
N ASP A 506 22.21 26.05 28.41
CA ASP A 506 21.96 25.73 27.01
C ASP A 506 20.45 25.58 26.73
N LEU A 507 19.96 24.34 26.55
CA LEU A 507 18.58 24.00 26.15
C LEU A 507 17.47 24.66 27.00
N ASN A 508 17.72 24.88 28.28
CA ASN A 508 16.75 25.34 29.27
C ASN A 508 17.08 26.75 29.79
N LYS A 509 17.79 27.55 28.98
CA LYS A 509 18.11 28.94 29.30
C LYS A 509 16.84 29.78 29.53
N GLY A 510 16.88 30.59 30.58
CA GLY A 510 15.79 31.51 30.94
C GLY A 510 14.70 30.92 31.84
N LEU A 511 14.78 29.65 32.24
CA LEU A 511 13.84 29.10 33.21
C LEU A 511 14.08 29.68 34.61
N PRO A 512 13.01 30.01 35.37
CA PRO A 512 13.15 30.45 36.75
C PRO A 512 13.74 29.36 37.65
N ASN A 513 14.33 29.78 38.78
CA ASN A 513 14.91 28.89 39.79
C ASN A 513 13.90 28.41 40.85
N ASP A 514 12.63 28.76 40.66
CA ASP A 514 11.49 28.35 41.49
C ASP A 514 11.04 26.91 41.21
N ARG A 515 9.98 26.47 41.90
CA ARG A 515 9.42 25.11 41.77
C ARG A 515 8.95 24.81 40.34
N ALA A 516 8.32 25.77 39.67
CA ALA A 516 7.76 25.60 38.33
C ALA A 516 8.89 25.46 37.30
N GLY A 517 9.87 26.36 37.32
CA GLY A 517 11.02 26.30 36.43
C GLY A 517 11.90 25.07 36.65
N ARG A 518 12.01 24.56 37.89
CA ARG A 518 12.71 23.28 38.16
C ARG A 518 11.92 22.06 37.69
N THR A 519 10.60 22.10 37.74
CA THR A 519 9.73 21.06 37.17
C THR A 519 9.84 21.05 35.64
N GLU A 520 9.77 22.22 35.00
CA GLU A 520 9.91 22.34 33.54
C GLU A 520 11.32 21.95 33.05
N ASN A 521 12.36 22.29 33.81
CA ASN A 521 13.74 21.87 33.52
C ASN A 521 13.86 20.34 33.46
N TRP A 522 13.23 19.64 34.42
CA TRP A 522 13.18 18.19 34.42
C TRP A 522 12.32 17.64 33.27
N ARG A 523 11.13 18.22 33.04
CA ARG A 523 10.24 17.78 31.94
C ARG A 523 10.93 17.85 30.58
N ARG A 524 11.61 18.95 30.27
CA ARG A 524 12.37 19.11 29.01
C ARG A 524 13.54 18.12 28.93
N ALA A 525 14.25 17.91 30.03
CA ALA A 525 15.33 16.92 30.07
C ALA A 525 14.80 15.48 29.90
N ALA A 526 13.59 15.17 30.35
CA ALA A 526 12.98 13.85 30.16
C ALA A 526 12.69 13.56 28.68
N HIS A 527 12.36 14.57 27.85
CA HIS A 527 12.27 14.41 26.40
C HIS A 527 13.64 14.05 25.79
N VAL A 528 14.71 14.70 26.24
CA VAL A 528 16.09 14.38 25.78
C VAL A 528 16.50 12.98 26.23
N ALA A 529 16.21 12.60 27.48
CA ALA A 529 16.49 11.27 28.00
C ALA A 529 15.78 10.17 27.22
N ARG A 530 14.52 10.41 26.82
CA ARG A 530 13.79 9.50 25.92
C ARG A 530 14.50 9.32 24.59
N GLN A 531 14.97 10.40 23.96
CA GLN A 531 15.72 10.34 22.70
C GLN A 531 17.03 9.56 22.85
N PHE A 532 17.74 9.73 23.97
CA PHE A 532 18.94 8.92 24.27
C PHE A 532 18.62 7.44 24.50
N ASN A 533 17.49 7.12 25.13
CA ASN A 533 17.04 5.74 25.24
C ASN A 533 16.65 5.14 23.87
N GLU A 534 16.01 5.90 22.99
CA GLU A 534 15.72 5.48 21.61
C GLU A 534 17.02 5.22 20.81
N ALA A 535 18.08 6.00 21.11
CA ALA A 535 19.44 5.80 20.61
C ALA A 535 20.23 4.66 21.29
N GLY A 536 19.63 3.95 22.27
CA GLY A 536 20.25 2.79 22.92
C GLY A 536 21.19 3.11 24.10
N LEU A 537 21.24 4.36 24.57
CA LEU A 537 22.13 4.79 25.66
C LEU A 537 21.48 4.61 27.04
N LEU A 538 22.34 4.42 28.04
CA LEU A 538 22.02 4.68 29.44
C LEU A 538 22.11 6.18 29.72
N THR A 539 21.08 6.76 30.30
CA THR A 539 21.05 8.20 30.61
C THR A 539 21.03 8.41 32.12
N LEU A 540 21.95 9.21 32.63
CA LEU A 540 22.04 9.54 34.05
C LEU A 540 21.57 10.98 34.26
N ALA A 541 20.36 11.16 34.79
CA ALA A 541 19.73 12.45 34.93
C ALA A 541 19.87 12.99 36.36
N ALA A 542 20.68 14.04 36.56
CA ALA A 542 20.87 14.69 37.86
C ALA A 542 20.02 15.96 37.98
N PHE A 543 18.86 15.87 38.64
CA PHE A 543 17.89 16.97 38.74
C PHE A 543 17.34 17.12 40.15
N VAL A 544 16.89 18.33 40.50
CA VAL A 544 16.13 18.51 41.74
C VAL A 544 14.80 17.77 41.63
N ALA A 545 14.06 17.94 40.53
CA ALA A 545 12.76 17.31 40.27
C ALA A 545 11.80 17.39 41.49
N PRO A 546 11.42 18.60 41.94
CA PRO A 546 10.78 18.82 43.24
C PRO A 546 9.32 18.36 43.33
N SER A 547 8.62 18.21 42.21
CA SER A 547 7.20 17.84 42.16
C SER A 547 7.00 16.35 41.93
N ALA A 548 6.08 15.74 42.68
CA ALA A 548 5.69 14.34 42.45
C ALA A 548 5.06 14.14 41.06
N GLU A 549 4.18 15.05 40.66
CA GLU A 549 3.52 15.04 39.36
C GLU A 549 4.54 15.09 38.20
N GLY A 550 5.54 15.97 38.27
CA GLY A 550 6.56 16.08 37.22
C GLY A 550 7.44 14.84 37.11
N ARG A 551 7.63 14.08 38.20
CA ARG A 551 8.33 12.79 38.17
C ARG A 551 7.47 11.70 37.54
N GLU A 552 6.17 11.67 37.82
CA GLU A 552 5.25 10.69 37.22
C GLU A 552 5.04 10.95 35.72
N GLN A 553 4.86 12.22 35.31
CA GLN A 553 4.78 12.59 33.89
C GLN A 553 6.03 12.16 33.11
N ALA A 554 7.22 12.31 33.69
CA ALA A 554 8.45 11.85 33.06
C ALA A 554 8.51 10.31 32.97
N LYS A 555 7.92 9.61 33.93
CA LYS A 555 7.81 8.14 33.93
C LYS A 555 6.88 7.64 32.83
N GLU A 556 5.77 8.33 32.58
CA GLU A 556 4.90 8.06 31.44
C GLU A 556 5.57 8.37 30.11
N LEU A 557 6.32 9.48 30.03
CA LEU A 557 7.01 9.91 28.81
C LEU A 557 8.15 8.95 28.40
N ILE A 558 9.01 8.56 29.35
CA ILE A 558 10.18 7.71 29.10
C ILE A 558 9.78 6.23 29.06
N GLY A 559 8.72 5.87 29.79
CA GLY A 559 8.25 4.51 29.97
C GLY A 559 8.60 3.97 31.36
N LYS A 560 7.59 3.35 32.02
CA LYS A 560 7.70 2.83 33.40
C LYS A 560 8.81 1.81 33.60
N GLU A 561 9.15 1.06 32.55
CA GLU A 561 10.22 0.05 32.57
C GLU A 561 11.62 0.64 32.34
N ARG A 562 11.70 1.83 31.72
CA ARG A 562 12.96 2.46 31.33
C ARG A 562 13.43 3.53 32.30
N LEU A 563 12.53 4.14 33.07
CA LEU A 563 12.89 5.15 34.07
C LEU A 563 13.05 4.52 35.47
N LEU A 564 14.29 4.57 35.98
CA LEU A 564 14.67 4.21 37.34
C LEU A 564 14.82 5.47 38.19
N THR A 565 14.27 5.45 39.39
CA THR A 565 14.24 6.60 40.29
C THR A 565 15.14 6.37 41.50
N VAL A 566 16.17 7.20 41.64
CA VAL A 566 17.10 7.21 42.78
C VAL A 566 16.86 8.49 43.58
N TYR A 567 16.41 8.34 44.82
CA TYR A 567 16.30 9.47 45.73
C TYR A 567 17.62 9.64 46.50
N VAL A 568 18.30 10.74 46.23
CA VAL A 568 19.56 11.11 46.88
C VAL A 568 19.21 11.96 48.10
N GLN A 569 19.21 11.31 49.26
CA GLN A 569 18.84 11.88 50.53
C GLN A 569 20.05 12.53 51.20
N ALA A 570 19.85 13.76 51.70
CA ALA A 570 20.76 14.48 52.57
C ALA A 570 19.95 15.47 53.41
N SER A 571 20.40 15.75 54.64
CA SER A 571 19.77 16.76 55.49
C SER A 571 19.96 18.17 54.91
N PRO A 572 19.00 19.10 55.10
CA PRO A 572 19.16 20.49 54.67
C PRO A 572 20.43 21.16 55.20
N THR A 573 20.82 20.85 56.44
CA THR A 573 22.07 21.34 57.06
C THR A 573 23.30 20.89 56.28
N VAL A 574 23.40 19.61 55.94
CA VAL A 574 24.54 19.09 55.15
C VAL A 574 24.52 19.63 53.71
N CYS A 575 23.34 19.81 53.13
CA CYS A 575 23.21 20.44 51.82
C CYS A 575 23.71 21.90 51.82
N ALA A 576 23.42 22.65 52.89
CA ALA A 576 23.89 24.02 53.09
C ALA A 576 25.39 24.10 53.40
N GLU A 577 25.96 23.13 54.13
CA GLU A 577 27.41 23.07 54.37
C GLU A 577 28.20 22.79 53.08
N ARG A 578 27.68 21.92 52.20
CA ARG A 578 28.34 21.58 50.93
C ARG A 578 28.22 22.68 49.89
N ASP A 579 27.11 23.44 49.93
CA ASP A 579 26.64 24.48 48.99
C ASP A 579 27.54 24.79 47.79
N PRO A 580 27.64 23.88 46.79
CA PRO A 580 28.57 24.04 45.67
C PRO A 580 28.15 25.17 44.72
N GLN A 581 26.94 25.72 44.89
CA GLN A 581 26.34 26.74 44.03
C GLN A 581 26.20 28.09 44.74
N GLY A 582 26.59 28.20 46.01
CA GLY A 582 26.34 29.39 46.83
C GLY A 582 24.85 29.71 47.02
N LEU A 583 23.97 28.73 46.82
CA LEU A 583 22.51 28.91 46.78
C LEU A 583 21.93 29.08 48.19
N TYR A 584 22.50 28.37 49.19
CA TYR A 584 22.10 28.50 50.59
C TYR A 584 22.73 29.75 51.22
N ALA A 585 23.99 30.05 50.86
CA ALA A 585 24.68 31.27 51.31
C ALA A 585 24.02 32.56 50.79
N ALA A 586 23.41 32.54 49.59
CA ALA A 586 22.73 33.69 49.00
C ALA A 586 21.37 34.03 49.66
N GLY A 587 20.77 33.11 50.42
CA GLY A 587 19.58 33.37 51.24
C GLY A 587 18.33 33.85 50.49
N GLY A 588 18.13 33.45 49.23
CA GLY A 588 16.99 33.87 48.40
C GLY A 588 15.82 32.87 48.34
N ASP A 589 14.70 33.28 47.73
CA ASP A 589 13.43 32.50 47.64
C ASP A 589 13.47 31.26 46.71
N ASN A 590 14.64 30.71 46.42
CA ASN A 590 14.84 29.66 45.42
C ASN A 590 15.43 28.35 45.99
N ILE A 591 15.38 28.17 47.31
CA ILE A 591 15.94 27.02 48.03
C ILE A 591 14.89 25.91 48.14
N PRO A 592 15.07 24.75 47.46
CA PRO A 592 14.12 23.63 47.58
C PRO A 592 14.10 23.10 49.02
N GLY A 593 12.93 22.90 49.59
CA GLY A 593 12.75 22.41 50.97
C GLY A 593 12.73 23.50 52.04
N GLU A 594 13.14 24.73 51.72
CA GLU A 594 13.04 25.90 52.60
C GLU A 594 12.10 26.95 52.00
N SER A 595 12.44 27.52 50.84
CA SER A 595 11.63 28.55 50.16
C SER A 595 10.38 28.00 49.50
N PHE A 596 10.39 26.72 49.10
CA PHE A 596 9.23 26.02 48.55
C PHE A 596 9.29 24.52 48.87
N PRO A 597 8.13 23.83 48.96
CA PRO A 597 8.07 22.42 49.34
C PRO A 597 8.72 21.51 48.30
N TYR A 598 9.42 20.49 48.79
CA TYR A 598 9.98 19.39 48.01
C TYR A 598 9.21 18.11 48.34
N ASP A 599 8.59 17.50 47.32
CA ASP A 599 7.83 16.26 47.53
C ASP A 599 8.82 15.09 47.62
N VAL A 600 9.01 14.53 48.82
CA VAL A 600 9.90 13.37 49.02
C VAL A 600 9.33 12.14 48.29
N PRO A 601 10.11 11.46 47.42
CA PRO A 601 9.64 10.27 46.72
C PRO A 601 9.35 9.12 47.70
N LEU A 602 8.10 8.62 47.74
CA LEU A 602 7.71 7.48 48.57
C LEU A 602 8.02 6.12 47.93
N ASN A 603 8.07 6.09 46.59
CA ASN A 603 8.23 4.86 45.79
C ASN A 603 9.47 4.94 44.89
N ALA A 604 10.59 5.44 45.42
CA ALA A 604 11.85 5.41 44.69
C ALA A 604 12.35 3.97 44.53
N ASP A 605 12.94 3.64 43.38
CA ASP A 605 13.57 2.33 43.15
C ASP A 605 14.79 2.10 44.07
N LEU A 606 15.46 3.20 44.46
CA LEU A 606 16.58 3.20 45.39
C LEU A 606 16.63 4.51 46.17
N VAL A 607 16.94 4.44 47.47
CA VAL A 607 17.21 5.60 48.32
C VAL A 607 18.68 5.54 48.76
N ILE A 608 19.43 6.60 48.52
CA ILE A 608 20.85 6.71 48.89
C ILE A 608 21.00 7.89 49.84
N ASP A 609 21.39 7.61 51.09
CA ASP A 609 21.76 8.63 52.05
C ASP A 609 23.25 8.97 51.93
N THR A 610 23.55 10.13 51.34
CA THR A 610 24.93 10.57 51.08
C THR A 610 25.63 11.15 52.32
N GLN A 611 24.98 11.13 53.49
CA GLN A 611 25.61 11.46 54.76
C GLN A 611 26.25 10.23 55.42
N SER A 612 25.63 9.07 55.26
CA SER A 612 26.06 7.82 55.89
C SER A 612 26.87 6.93 54.94
N LEU A 613 26.63 7.01 53.63
CA LEU A 613 27.33 6.20 52.63
C LEU A 613 28.47 6.96 51.98
N SER A 614 29.57 6.25 51.72
CA SER A 614 30.62 6.76 50.85
C SER A 614 30.15 6.84 49.39
N LEU A 615 30.88 7.62 48.58
CA LEU A 615 30.59 7.73 47.14
C LEU A 615 30.74 6.37 46.44
N GLU A 616 31.76 5.57 46.80
CA GLU A 616 31.98 4.25 46.19
C GLU A 616 30.84 3.27 46.51
N GLU A 617 30.36 3.25 47.74
CA GLU A 617 29.21 2.42 48.14
C GLU A 617 27.93 2.87 47.42
N SER A 618 27.73 4.18 47.30
CA SER A 618 26.59 4.76 46.59
C SER A 618 26.59 4.36 45.11
N VAL A 619 27.75 4.45 44.44
CA VAL A 619 27.93 4.03 43.04
C VAL A 619 27.64 2.54 42.89
N LYS A 620 28.15 1.70 43.82
CA LYS A 620 27.91 0.26 43.80
C LYS A 620 26.42 -0.06 43.84
N GLN A 621 25.64 0.58 44.71
CA GLN A 621 24.20 0.35 44.79
C GLN A 621 23.45 0.71 43.50
N VAL A 622 23.84 1.79 42.81
CA VAL A 622 23.23 2.18 41.53
C VAL A 622 23.54 1.15 40.44
N LEU A 623 24.79 0.66 40.38
CA LEU A 623 25.17 -0.39 39.42
C LEU A 623 24.43 -1.70 39.68
N ASP A 624 24.24 -2.08 40.95
CA ASP A 624 23.50 -3.28 41.31
C ASP A 624 22.00 -3.15 40.96
N LEU A 625 21.42 -1.95 41.08
CA LEU A 625 20.06 -1.66 40.60
C LEU A 625 19.95 -1.84 39.08
N LEU A 626 20.92 -1.32 38.31
CA LEU A 626 20.94 -1.45 36.85
C LEU A 626 21.08 -2.92 36.41
N ARG A 627 21.92 -3.71 37.08
CA ARG A 627 22.04 -5.16 36.83
C ARG A 627 20.74 -5.90 37.12
N LYS A 628 20.11 -5.64 38.28
CA LYS A 628 18.85 -6.27 38.67
C LYS A 628 17.73 -6.01 37.65
N ARG A 629 17.78 -4.86 36.98
CA ARG A 629 16.82 -4.45 35.95
C ARG A 629 17.20 -4.88 34.54
N GLY A 630 18.32 -5.59 34.36
CA GLY A 630 18.80 -6.04 33.05
C GLY A 630 19.29 -4.92 32.13
N ALA A 631 19.61 -3.75 32.68
CA ALA A 631 20.11 -2.62 31.90
C ALA A 631 21.58 -2.80 31.49
N ILE A 632 22.38 -3.49 32.31
CA ILE A 632 23.82 -3.74 32.12
C ILE A 632 24.22 -5.15 32.52
#